data_AF-A0A7X8MLJ8-F1
#
_entry.id   AF-A0A7X8MLJ8-F1
#
_cell.length_a   1.000
_cell.length_b   1.000
_cell.length_c   1.000
_cell.angle_alpha   90.00
_cell.angle_beta   90.00
_cell.angle_gamma   90.00
#
_symmetry.space_group_name_H-M   'P 1'
#
loop_
_entity.id
_entity.type
_entity.pdbx_description
1 polymer ?
#
loop_
_entity_poly.entity_id
_entity_poly.type
_entity_poly.pdbx_seq_one_letter_code
_entity_poly.pdbx_strand_id
1 'polypeptide(L)'
;MVDVFQLILLAVVAEAIWETLKLVWQKKKLHPDVLGSLIIGILLALATGLNFFELVGLPIINPYIGQVLTGILASRGANFIHDLVKIAQGMRIRVNS
;
A
#
# COMPACT_ATOMS: atom_id res chain seq x y z
N MET A 1 -1.13 18.05 -12.93
CA MET A 1 -1.30 16.92 -13.86
C MET A 1 -0.96 15.66 -13.11
N VAL A 2 -1.68 14.56 -13.32
CA VAL A 2 -1.29 13.26 -12.76
C VAL A 2 -0.24 12.65 -13.68
N ASP A 3 0.96 12.39 -13.15
CA ASP A 3 2.04 11.81 -13.94
C ASP A 3 1.85 10.31 -14.12
N VAL A 4 2.38 9.74 -15.21
CA VAL A 4 2.37 8.29 -15.47
C VAL A 4 2.93 7.51 -14.28
N PHE A 5 3.92 8.08 -13.60
CA PHE A 5 4.48 7.52 -12.37
C PHE A 5 3.46 7.42 -11.23
N GLN A 6 2.64 8.46 -11.00
CA GLN A 6 1.60 8.45 -9.98
C GLN A 6 0.51 7.42 -10.31
N LEU A 7 0.17 7.26 -11.59
CA LEU A 7 -0.79 6.25 -12.05
C LEU A 7 -0.27 4.83 -11.79
N ILE A 8 1.01 4.57 -12.08
CA ILE A 8 1.66 3.29 -11.79
C ILE A 8 1.70 3.05 -10.28
N LEU A 9 2.11 4.03 -9.47
CA LEU A 9 2.11 3.92 -8.02
C LEU A 9 0.72 3.57 -7.48
N LEU A 10 -0.33 4.25 -7.95
CA LEU A 10 -1.70 3.98 -7.56
C LEU A 10 -2.11 2.54 -7.88
N ALA A 11 -1.79 2.05 -9.08
CA ALA A 11 -2.11 0.69 -9.48
C ALA A 11 -1.40 -0.36 -8.60
N VAL A 12 -0.13 -0.14 -8.27
CA VAL A 12 0.66 -1.03 -7.41
C VAL A 12 0.14 -1.04 -5.99
N VAL A 13 -0.20 0.14 -5.46
CA VAL A 13 -0.82 0.30 -4.14
C VAL A 13 -2.17 -0.40 -4.08
N ALA A 14 -3.01 -0.23 -5.11
CA ALA A 14 -4.30 -0.90 -5.18
C ALA A 14 -4.17 -2.43 -5.18
N GLU A 15 -3.24 -2.97 -5.96
CA GLU A 15 -2.94 -4.41 -5.98
C GLU A 15 -2.43 -4.90 -4.61
N ALA A 16 -1.53 -4.13 -3.99
CA ALA A 16 -0.99 -4.48 -2.68
C ALA A 16 -2.07 -4.52 -1.58
N ILE A 17 -3.01 -3.56 -1.60
CA ILE A 17 -4.15 -3.53 -0.68
C ILE A 17 -5.06 -4.75 -0.94
N TRP A 18 -5.37 -5.04 -2.20
CA TRP A 18 -6.26 -6.14 -2.57
C TRP A 18 -5.69 -7.51 -2.20
N GLU A 19 -4.40 -7.75 -2.44
CA GLU A 19 -3.70 -8.96 -2.02
C GLU A 19 -3.69 -9.11 -0.50
N THR A 20 -3.47 -8.01 0.24
CA THR A 20 -3.49 -8.03 1.72
C THR A 20 -4.88 -8.37 2.25
N LEU A 21 -5.94 -7.80 1.68
CA LEU A 21 -7.32 -8.11 2.04
C LEU A 21 -7.69 -9.57 1.71
N LYS A 22 -7.23 -10.10 0.58
CA LYS A 22 -7.41 -11.51 0.21
C LYS A 22 -6.78 -12.47 1.22
N LEU A 23 -5.60 -12.14 1.75
CA LEU A 23 -4.91 -12.96 2.75
C LEU A 23 -5.72 -13.08 4.04
N VAL A 24 -6.49 -12.07 4.41
CA VAL A 24 -7.40 -12.12 5.56
C VAL A 24 -8.50 -13.18 5.35
N TRP A 25 -8.98 -13.37 4.11
CA TRP A 25 -10.10 -14.27 3.79
C TRP A 25 -9.67 -15.63 3.19
N GLN A 26 -8.38 -15.88 2.96
CA GLN A 26 -7.97 -17.08 2.22
C GLN A 26 -8.38 -18.40 2.93
N LYS A 27 -9.02 -19.31 2.16
CA LYS A 27 -9.35 -20.69 2.55
C LYS A 27 -10.28 -20.88 3.77
N LYS A 28 -11.28 -20.01 3.97
CA LYS A 28 -12.28 -20.11 5.07
C LYS A 28 -11.68 -20.10 6.48
N LYS A 29 -10.40 -19.74 6.64
CA LYS A 29 -9.75 -19.55 7.94
C LYS A 29 -9.14 -18.16 7.95
N LEU A 30 -9.50 -17.36 8.95
CA LEU A 30 -8.86 -16.09 9.20
C LEU A 30 -7.42 -16.36 9.65
N HIS A 31 -6.43 -15.78 8.97
CA HIS A 31 -5.05 -15.80 9.47
C HIS A 31 -4.91 -14.76 10.59
N PRO A 32 -4.74 -15.17 11.86
CA PRO A 32 -4.67 -14.23 12.97
C PRO A 32 -3.49 -13.29 12.86
N ASP A 33 -2.37 -13.76 12.28
CA ASP A 33 -1.14 -12.99 12.12
C ASP A 33 -1.32 -11.81 11.14
N VAL A 34 -2.04 -12.04 10.04
CA VAL A 34 -2.36 -10.99 9.05
C VAL A 34 -3.31 -9.98 9.66
N LEU A 35 -4.33 -10.46 10.39
CA LEU A 35 -5.29 -9.57 11.06
C LEU A 35 -4.59 -8.72 12.13
N GLY A 36 -3.67 -9.30 12.90
CA GLY A 36 -2.86 -8.62 13.89
C GLY A 36 -1.96 -7.55 13.27
N SER A 37 -1.25 -7.86 12.17
CA SER A 37 -0.42 -6.87 11.49
C SER A 37 -1.26 -5.74 10.87
N LEU A 38 -2.46 -6.05 10.37
CA LEU A 38 -3.38 -5.07 9.79
C LEU A 38 -3.89 -4.07 10.83
N ILE A 39 -4.29 -4.57 12.01
CA ILE A 39 -4.73 -3.74 13.13
C ILE A 39 -3.58 -2.85 13.61
N ILE A 40 -2.37 -3.40 13.80
CA ILE A 40 -1.20 -2.63 14.23
C ILE A 40 -0.83 -1.58 13.18
N GLY A 41 -0.85 -1.94 11.89
CA GLY A 41 -0.56 -1.01 10.80
C GLY A 41 -1.53 0.17 10.75
N ILE A 42 -2.83 -0.10 10.89
CA ILE A 42 -3.86 0.96 10.95
C ILE A 42 -3.69 1.83 12.20
N LEU A 43 -3.46 1.22 13.37
CA LEU A 43 -3.21 1.97 14.61
C LEU A 43 -1.99 2.89 14.49
N LEU A 44 -0.90 2.41 13.91
CA LEU A 44 0.30 3.21 13.69
C LEU A 44 0.06 4.34 12.70
N ALA A 45 -0.66 4.09 11.59
CA ALA A 45 -0.98 5.13 10.61
C ALA A 45 -1.89 6.22 11.19
N LEU A 46 -2.88 5.84 12.01
CA LEU A 46 -3.72 6.80 12.74
C LEU A 46 -2.93 7.56 13.81
N ALA A 47 -2.10 6.88 14.60
CA ALA A 47 -1.31 7.49 15.67
C ALA A 47 -0.25 8.47 15.14
N THR A 48 0.32 8.20 13.98
CA THR A 48 1.30 9.07 13.31
C THR A 48 0.66 10.14 12.42
N GLY A 49 -0.63 10.02 12.14
CA GLY A 49 -1.34 10.86 11.18
C GLY A 49 -0.88 10.67 9.73
N LEU A 50 -0.17 9.58 9.44
CA LEU A 50 0.52 9.40 8.17
C LEU A 50 -0.47 9.07 7.05
N ASN A 51 -0.45 9.89 6.00
CA ASN A 51 -1.25 9.68 4.80
C ASN A 51 -0.33 9.51 3.58
N PHE A 52 -0.06 8.25 3.22
CA PHE A 52 0.79 7.91 2.08
C PHE A 52 0.28 8.54 0.78
N PHE A 53 -1.04 8.61 0.61
CA PHE A 53 -1.67 9.14 -0.60
C PHE A 53 -1.42 10.65 -0.77
N GLU A 54 -1.41 11.41 0.31
CA GLU A 54 -0.96 12.81 0.28
C GLU A 54 0.52 12.93 -0.06
N LEU A 55 1.38 12.05 0.49
CA LEU A 55 2.82 12.04 0.18
C LEU A 55 3.12 11.83 -1.30
N VAL A 56 2.36 10.96 -1.98
CA VAL A 56 2.55 10.67 -3.42
C VAL A 56 1.83 11.66 -4.34
N GLY A 57 1.18 12.69 -3.79
CA GLY A 57 0.46 13.70 -4.56
C GLY A 57 -0.88 13.22 -5.11
N LEU A 58 -1.49 12.22 -4.49
CA LEU A 58 -2.85 11.73 -4.76
C LEU A 58 -3.74 12.01 -3.53
N PRO A 59 -3.98 13.28 -3.17
CA PRO A 59 -4.73 13.62 -1.96
C PRO A 59 -6.12 12.97 -2.01
N ILE A 60 -6.41 12.14 -1.01
CA ILE A 60 -7.74 11.57 -0.83
C ILE A 60 -8.60 12.63 -0.15
N ILE A 61 -9.82 12.82 -0.67
CA ILE A 61 -10.79 13.84 -0.19
C ILE A 61 -11.01 13.72 1.33
N ASN A 62 -10.97 12.50 1.86
CA ASN A 62 -11.14 12.23 3.29
C ASN A 62 -9.84 11.64 3.91
N PRO A 63 -9.11 12.38 4.76
CA PRO A 63 -7.80 11.98 5.28
C PRO A 63 -7.85 10.70 6.14
N TYR A 64 -8.97 10.43 6.81
CA TYR A 64 -9.18 9.19 7.55
C TYR A 64 -9.12 7.94 6.66
N ILE A 65 -9.65 8.04 5.43
CA ILE A 65 -9.57 6.93 4.47
C ILE A 65 -8.12 6.74 4.03
N GLY A 66 -7.40 7.84 3.78
CA GLY A 66 -5.97 7.79 3.45
C GLY A 66 -5.13 7.14 4.54
N GLN A 67 -5.38 7.45 5.81
CA GLN A 67 -4.68 6.85 6.95
C GLN A 67 -4.97 5.36 7.10
N VAL A 68 -6.23 4.93 6.95
CA VAL A 68 -6.58 3.49 7.01
C VAL A 68 -5.90 2.71 5.89
N LEU A 69 -5.96 3.21 4.65
CA LEU A 69 -5.31 2.56 3.51
C LEU A 69 -3.78 2.54 3.67
N THR A 70 -3.20 3.61 4.21
CA THR A 70 -1.77 3.68 4.57
C THR A 70 -1.42 2.62 5.62
N GLY A 71 -2.27 2.40 6.61
CA GLY A 71 -2.09 1.36 7.62
C GLY A 71 -2.16 -0.05 7.05
N ILE A 72 -3.08 -0.30 6.10
CA ILE A 72 -3.15 -1.57 5.36
C ILE A 72 -1.86 -1.80 4.57
N LEU A 73 -1.34 -0.78 3.88
CA LEU A 73 -0.05 -0.88 3.18
C LEU A 73 1.11 -1.15 4.14
N ALA A 74 1.15 -0.44 5.26
CA ALA A 74 2.16 -0.62 6.30
C ALA A 74 2.13 -2.04 6.90
N SER A 75 0.95 -2.65 7.03
CA SER A 75 0.78 -4.03 7.53
C SER A 75 1.49 -5.09 6.69
N ARG A 76 1.73 -4.79 5.41
CA ARG A 76 2.45 -5.63 4.46
C ARG A 76 3.97 -5.50 4.61
N GLY A 77 4.44 -4.42 5.23
CA GLY A 77 5.84 -4.17 5.58
C GLY A 77 6.81 -4.33 4.41
N ALA A 78 7.83 -5.16 4.61
CA ALA A 78 8.91 -5.38 3.65
C ALA A 78 8.44 -5.94 2.30
N ASN A 79 7.32 -6.68 2.25
CA ASN A 79 6.78 -7.22 1.00
C ASN A 79 6.34 -6.10 0.04
N PHE A 80 5.71 -5.04 0.56
CA PHE A 80 5.33 -3.89 -0.25
C PHE A 80 6.54 -3.10 -0.76
N ILE A 81 7.54 -2.89 0.10
CA ILE A 81 8.80 -2.23 -0.31
C ILE A 81 9.51 -3.05 -1.39
N HIS A 82 9.54 -4.37 -1.26
CA HIS A 82 10.12 -5.26 -2.25
C HIS A 82 9.40 -5.15 -3.61
N ASP A 83 8.06 -5.13 -3.60
CA ASP A 83 7.26 -4.93 -4.81
C ASP A 83 7.56 -3.57 -5.47
N LEU A 84 7.63 -2.49 -4.68
CA LEU A 84 7.99 -1.15 -5.17
C LEU A 84 9.38 -1.10 -5.81
N VAL A 85 10.39 -1.68 -5.14
CA VAL A 85 11.77 -1.72 -5.65
C VAL A 85 11.84 -2.49 -6.97
N LYS A 86 11.14 -3.63 -7.06
CA LYS A 86 11.09 -4.45 -8.27
C LYS A 86 10.50 -3.68 -9.46
N ILE A 87 9.47 -2.88 -9.22
CA ILE A 87 8.83 -2.06 -10.26
C ILE A 87 9.73 -0.90 -10.67
N ALA A 88 10.37 -0.22 -9.72
CA ALA A 88 11.34 0.83 -9.99
C ALA A 88 12.52 0.31 -10.83
N GLN A 89 13.04 -0.89 -10.52
CA GLN A 89 14.08 -1.55 -11.29
C GLN A 89 13.61 -1.91 -12.70
N GLY A 90 12.40 -2.48 -12.85
CA GLY A 90 11.82 -2.79 -14.15
C GLY A 90 11.65 -1.57 -15.05
N MET A 91 11.26 -0.42 -14.49
CA MET A 91 11.18 0.84 -15.24
C MET A 91 12.55 1.36 -15.66
N ARG A 92 13.57 1.26 -14.80
CA ARG A 92 14.94 1.70 -15.14
C ARG A 92 15.54 0.91 -16.30
N ILE A 93 15.22 -0.38 -16.43
CA ILE A 93 15.70 -1.22 -17.55
C ILE A 93 15.07 -0.76 -18.87
N ARG A 94 13.78 -0.41 -18.86
CA ARG A 94 13.02 -0.06 -20.07
C ARG A 94 13.29 1.36 -20.59
N VAL A 95 13.78 2.25 -19.74
CA VAL A 95 14.19 3.62 -20.14
C VAL A 95 15.57 3.66 -20.79
N ASN A 96 16.40 2.64 -20.57
CA ASN A 96 17.77 2.54 -21.11
C ASN A 96 17.91 1.64 -22.34
N SER A 97 16.79 1.23 -22.98
CA SER A 97 16.76 0.40 -24.19
C SER A 97 16.03 1.10 -25.33
#